data_AF-A0A9D2I2Y2-F1
#
_entry.id   AF-A0A9D2I2Y2-F1
#
_cell.length_a   1.000
_cell.length_b   1.000
_cell.length_c   1.000
_cell.angle_alpha   90.00
_cell.angle_beta   90.00
_cell.angle_gamma   90.00
#
_symmetry.space_group_name_H-M   'P 1'
#
loop_
_entity.id
_entity.type
_entity.pdbx_description
1 polymer ?
#
loop_
_entity_poly.entity_id
_entity_poly.type
_entity_poly.pdbx_seq_one_letter_code
_entity_poly.pdbx_strand_id
1 'polypeptide(L)' 'MNEKTVLTLRQWRGLRELSQKELSEKTGINERTIINYEKDVTNLHNAKYSTIEKLASALDVKVANIFLGSNSEKPNYINK' A
#
# COMPACT_ATOMS: atom_id res chain seq x y z
N MET A 1 -17.12 5.70 4.14
CA MET A 1 -16.22 4.72 4.80
C MET A 1 -15.70 5.34 6.08
N ASN A 2 -15.48 4.54 7.14
CA ASN A 2 -14.96 5.05 8.40
C ASN A 2 -13.53 5.58 8.18
N GLU A 3 -13.25 6.83 8.51
CA GLU A 3 -11.96 7.48 8.18
C GLU A 3 -10.75 6.79 8.82
N LYS A 4 -10.99 5.97 9.85
CA LYS A 4 -9.98 5.26 10.64
C LYS A 4 -9.66 3.85 10.15
N THR A 5 -10.30 3.36 9.08
CA THR A 5 -10.07 1.99 8.60
C THR A 5 -8.69 1.86 7.98
N VAL A 6 -7.90 0.90 8.47
CA VAL A 6 -6.58 0.54 7.95
C VAL A 6 -6.61 -0.92 7.53
N LEU A 7 -6.34 -1.21 6.25
CA LEU A 7 -6.40 -2.56 5.68
C LEU A 7 -5.17 -2.83 4.81
N THR A 8 -4.88 -4.10 4.59
CA THR A 8 -3.83 -4.52 3.65
C THR A 8 -4.16 -4.14 2.21
N LEU A 9 -3.13 -4.07 1.36
CA LEU A 9 -3.30 -3.79 -0.08
C LEU A 9 -4.30 -4.75 -0.74
N ARG A 10 -4.19 -6.05 -0.43
CA ARG A 10 -5.08 -7.09 -0.98
C ARG A 10 -6.54 -6.88 -0.58
N GLN A 11 -6.80 -6.48 0.67
CA GLN A 11 -8.16 -6.23 1.15
C GLN A 11 -8.76 -5.01 0.46
N TRP A 12 -8.02 -3.90 0.36
CA TRP A 12 -8.48 -2.74 -0.39
C TRP A 12 -8.75 -3.05 -1.86
N ARG A 13 -7.85 -3.80 -2.51
CA ARG A 13 -8.05 -4.26 -3.89
C ARG A 13 -9.33 -5.08 -4.03
N GLY A 14 -9.57 -6.03 -3.12
CA GLY A 14 -10.78 -6.84 -3.09
C GLY A 14 -12.06 -6.03 -2.91
N LEU A 15 -12.04 -4.98 -2.07
CA LEU A 15 -13.16 -4.04 -1.90
C LEU A 15 -13.46 -3.18 -3.14
N ARG A 16 -12.55 -3.15 -4.11
CA ARG A 16 -12.72 -2.51 -5.41
C ARG A 16 -12.98 -3.51 -6.53
N GLU A 17 -13.10 -4.79 -6.20
CA GLU A 17 -13.33 -5.90 -7.13
C GLU A 17 -12.27 -5.97 -8.24
N LEU A 18 -11.05 -5.48 -7.97
CA LEU A 18 -9.95 -5.49 -8.94
C LEU A 18 -9.15 -6.78 -8.81
N SER A 19 -8.74 -7.35 -9.94
CA SER A 19 -7.63 -8.31 -10.02
C SER A 19 -6.28 -7.61 -9.82
N GLN A 20 -5.22 -8.40 -9.60
CA GLN A 20 -3.86 -7.87 -9.47
C GLN A 20 -3.39 -7.21 -10.77
N LYS A 21 -3.77 -7.79 -11.92
CA LYS A 21 -3.54 -7.23 -13.25
C LYS A 21 -4.22 -5.86 -13.43
N GLU A 22 -5.50 -5.74 -13.07
CA GLU A 22 -6.24 -4.47 -13.21
C GLU A 22 -5.67 -3.38 -12.30
N LEU A 23 -5.24 -3.73 -11.08
CA LEU A 23 -4.55 -2.76 -10.21
C LEU A 23 -3.20 -2.35 -10.79
N SER A 24 -2.47 -3.29 -11.41
CA SER A 24 -1.22 -3.02 -12.14
C SER A 24 -1.46 -2.03 -13.28
N GLU A 25 -2.46 -2.26 -14.12
CA GLU A 25 -2.83 -1.36 -15.23
C GLU A 25 -3.22 0.04 -14.74
N LYS A 26 -4.02 0.13 -13.68
CA LYS A 26 -4.44 1.43 -13.08
C LYS A 26 -3.28 2.23 -12.50
N THR A 27 -2.26 1.57 -11.97
CA THR A 27 -1.15 2.23 -11.26
C THR A 27 0.10 2.40 -12.11
N GLY A 28 0.20 1.65 -13.22
CA GLY A 28 1.44 1.48 -13.98
C GLY A 28 2.52 0.71 -13.23
N ILE A 29 2.19 0.05 -12.12
CA ILE A 29 3.11 -0.79 -11.34
C ILE A 29 3.02 -2.21 -11.91
N ASN A 30 4.16 -2.88 -12.10
CA ASN A 30 4.18 -4.25 -12.61
C ASN A 30 3.32 -5.20 -11.75
N GLU A 31 2.50 -6.05 -12.39
CA GLU A 31 1.65 -7.04 -11.70
C GLU A 31 2.42 -7.93 -10.72
N ARG A 32 3.64 -8.35 -11.07
CA ARG A 32 4.52 -9.12 -10.18
C ARG A 32 4.87 -8.34 -8.91
N THR A 33 5.05 -7.04 -9.02
CA THR A 33 5.30 -6.14 -7.89
C THR A 33 4.06 -6.04 -7.01
N ILE A 34 2.85 -5.92 -7.58
CA ILE A 34 1.59 -5.97 -6.83
C ILE A 34 1.47 -7.30 -6.06
N ILE A 35 1.72 -8.43 -6.72
CA ILE A 35 1.73 -9.76 -6.08
C ILE A 35 2.70 -9.80 -4.90
N ASN A 36 3.92 -9.27 -5.06
CA ASN A 36 4.93 -9.28 -4.00
C ASN A 36 4.53 -8.39 -2.81
N TYR A 37 3.90 -7.24 -3.07
CA TYR A 37 3.37 -6.35 -2.02
C TYR A 37 2.21 -6.98 -1.25
N GLU A 38 1.34 -7.73 -1.93
CA GLU A 38 0.21 -8.42 -1.27
C GLU A 38 0.65 -9.68 -0.52
N LYS A 39 1.75 -10.32 -0.96
CA LYS A 39 2.29 -11.51 -0.33
C LYS A 39 3.04 -11.20 0.97
N ASP A 40 3.81 -10.10 0.98
CA ASP A 40 4.61 -9.69 2.13
C ASP A 40 4.58 -8.16 2.26
N VAL A 41 3.96 -7.71 3.35
CA VAL A 41 3.75 -6.29 3.65
C VAL A 41 5.07 -5.53 3.80
N THR A 42 6.16 -6.20 4.15
CA THR A 42 7.50 -5.59 4.29
C THR A 42 8.00 -5.05 2.95
N ASN A 43 7.65 -5.71 1.84
CA ASN A 43 7.99 -5.22 0.50
C ASN A 43 7.27 -3.91 0.19
N LEU A 44 6.01 -3.78 0.64
CA LEU A 44 5.23 -2.55 0.48
C LEU A 44 5.69 -1.45 1.44
N HIS A 45 6.08 -1.81 2.67
CA HIS A 45 6.69 -0.90 3.65
C HIS A 45 7.93 -0.22 3.08
N ASN A 46 8.79 -1.01 2.43
CA ASN A 46 10.05 -0.55 1.84
C ASN A 46 9.87 0.08 0.45
N ALA A 47 8.65 0.16 -0.07
CA ALA A 47 8.39 0.80 -1.36
C ALA A 47 8.59 2.31 -1.27
N LYS A 48 8.92 2.93 -2.41
CA LYS A 48 8.95 4.41 -2.50
C LYS A 48 7.58 4.97 -2.15
N TYR A 49 7.55 6.09 -1.44
CA TYR A 49 6.29 6.76 -1.09
C TYR A 49 5.39 7.02 -2.32
N SER A 50 5.98 7.44 -3.44
CA SER A 50 5.26 7.66 -4.70
C SER A 50 4.59 6.39 -5.26
N THR A 51 5.13 5.21 -4.97
CA THR A 51 4.46 3.93 -5.29
C THR A 51 3.23 3.73 -4.41
N ILE A 52 3.34 4.03 -3.12
CA ILE A 52 2.24 3.91 -2.16
C ILE A 52 1.13 4.93 -2.48
N GLU A 53 1.48 6.14 -2.88
CA GLU A 53 0.52 7.17 -3.36
C GLU A 53 -0.23 6.73 -4.61
N LYS A 54 0.45 6.09 -5.58
CA LYS A 54 -0.20 5.53 -6.77
C LYS A 54 -1.21 4.45 -6.40
N LEU A 55 -0.85 3.55 -5.49
CA LEU A 55 -1.74 2.50 -4.98
C LEU A 55 -2.95 3.12 -4.26
N ALA A 56 -2.72 4.09 -3.38
CA ALA A 56 -3.78 4.77 -2.64
C ALA A 56 -4.76 5.50 -3.57
N SER A 57 -4.23 6.23 -4.55
CA SER A 57 -5.01 6.91 -5.58
C SER A 57 -5.85 5.93 -6.41
N ALA A 58 -5.25 4.82 -6.87
CA ALA A 58 -5.95 3.81 -7.67
C ALA A 58 -7.06 3.06 -6.90
N LEU A 59 -6.94 3.01 -5.56
CA LEU A 59 -7.89 2.37 -4.66
C LEU A 59 -8.89 3.37 -4.05
N ASP A 60 -8.77 4.65 -4.37
CA ASP A 60 -9.58 5.74 -3.80
C ASP A 60 -9.57 5.72 -2.26
N VAL A 61 -8.36 5.74 -1.68
CA VAL A 61 -8.11 5.79 -0.24
C VAL A 61 -6.92 6.71 0.06
N LYS A 62 -6.74 7.11 1.33
CA LYS A 62 -5.51 7.83 1.74
C LYS A 62 -4.39 6.82 1.98
N VAL A 63 -3.13 7.25 1.84
CA VAL A 63 -1.97 6.43 2.18
C VAL A 63 -2.05 5.87 3.61
N ALA A 64 -2.52 6.68 4.57
CA ALA A 64 -2.71 6.28 5.96
C ALA A 64 -3.73 5.14 6.16
N ASN A 65 -4.59 4.87 5.17
CA ASN A 65 -5.52 3.76 5.20
C ASN A 65 -4.90 2.43 4.72
N ILE A 66 -3.70 2.46 4.14
CA ILE A 66 -2.97 1.26 3.70
C ILE A 66 -2.10 0.78 4.86
N PHE A 67 -2.28 -0.48 5.25
CA PHE A 67 -1.41 -1.13 6.23
C PHE A 67 -0.03 -1.38 5.60
N LEU A 68 1.00 -0.74 6.17
CA LEU A 68 2.40 -0.86 5.73
C LEU A 68 3.23 -1.69 6.70
N GLY A 69 2.62 -2.51 7.56
CA GLY A 69 3.36 -3.27 8.58
C GLY A 69 3.67 -2.43 9.83
N SER A 70 3.98 -3.13 10.93
CA SER A 70 4.34 -2.51 12.20
C SER A 70 5.84 -2.20 12.19
N ASN A 71 6.22 -0.92 12.18
CA ASN A 71 7.49 -0.53 12.78
C ASN A 71 7.20 0.51 13.86
N SER A 72 6.91 0.02 15.06
CA SER A 72 6.86 0.82 16.27
C SER A 72 8.27 1.20 16.72
N GLU A 73 9.11 1.73 15.84
CA GLU A 73 10.30 2.46 16.24
C GLU A 73 10.18 3.86 15.66
N LYS A 74 9.91 4.81 16.55
CA LYS A 74 10.05 6.24 16.26
C LYS A 74 11.42 6.44 15.60
N PRO A 75 11.54 7.24 14.53
CA PRO A 75 12.85 7.66 14.08
C PRO A 75 13.57 8.32 15.26
N ASN A 76 14.66 7.67 15.73
CA ASN A 76 15.57 8.27 16.68
C ASN A 76 16.26 9.42 15.96
N TYR A 77 15.78 10.64 16.18
CA TYR A 77 16.52 11.83 15.78
C TYR A 77 17.78 11.91 16.64
N ILE A 78 18.90 11.40 16.12
CA ILE A 78 20.22 11.71 16.67
C ILE A 78 20.48 13.17 16.27
N ASN A 79 20.17 14.09 17.18
CA ASN A 79 20.56 15.49 17.00
C ASN A 79 22.09 15.57 17.05
N LYS A 80 22.67 16.11 15.98
CA LYS A 80 24.09 16.44 15.85
C LYS A 80 24.43 17.69 16.65
#